data_AF-A0A7W7WBS5-F1
#
_entry.id   AF-A0A7W7WBS5-F1
#
_cell.length_a   1.000
_cell.length_b   1.000
_cell.length_c   1.000
_cell.angle_alpha   90.00
_cell.angle_beta   90.00
_cell.angle_gamma   90.00
#
_symmetry.space_group_name_H-M   'P 1'
#
loop_
_entity.id
_entity.type
_entity.pdbx_description
1 polymer ?
#
loop_
_entity_poly.entity_id
_entity_poly.type
_entity_poly.pdbx_seq_one_letter_code
_entity_poly.pdbx_strand_id
1 'polypeptide(L)'
;MSEGHPTAAQKEALRLICDHGHLDTHQLGRHLLSARRSSTNPGFAPAITRMAGTLTWRLKAQGFITDADTEGAWRTTADGRALISCGRTRE
;
A
#
# COMPACT_ATOMS: atom_id res chain seq x y z
N MET A 1 20.66 -9.89 -6.85
CA MET A 1 19.70 -8.82 -6.48
C MET A 1 18.90 -9.38 -5.32
N SER A 2 18.85 -8.72 -4.16
CA SER A 2 18.14 -9.28 -3.01
C SER A 2 16.65 -9.36 -3.32
N GLU A 3 16.13 -10.58 -3.51
CA GLU A 3 14.70 -10.89 -3.45
C GLU A 3 14.24 -10.79 -1.99
N GLY A 4 14.35 -9.57 -1.45
CA GLY A 4 13.99 -9.27 -0.07
C GLY A 4 12.49 -9.44 0.09
N HIS A 5 12.10 -10.36 0.95
CA HIS A 5 10.70 -10.56 1.32
C HIS A 5 10.06 -9.21 1.70
N PRO A 6 8.84 -8.91 1.23
CA PRO A 6 8.24 -7.60 1.42
C PRO A 6 8.09 -7.27 2.91
N THR A 7 8.47 -6.04 3.24
CA THR A 7 8.44 -5.52 4.62
C THR A 7 7.01 -5.45 5.17
N ALA A 8 6.87 -5.35 6.49
CA ALA A 8 5.57 -5.19 7.14
C ALA A 8 4.78 -3.99 6.58
N ALA A 9 5.45 -2.86 6.35
CA ALA A 9 4.83 -1.66 5.76
C ALA A 9 4.38 -1.88 4.31
N GLN A 10 5.12 -2.65 3.52
CA GLN A 10 4.70 -3.02 2.17
C GLN A 10 3.46 -3.93 2.20
N LYS A 11 3.43 -4.93 3.09
CA LYS A 11 2.26 -5.81 3.26
C LYS A 11 1.03 -5.04 3.76
N GLU A 12 1.21 -4.08 4.66
CA GLU A 12 0.15 -3.18 5.13
C GLU A 12 -0.43 -2.34 3.99
N ALA A 13 0.43 -1.67 3.20
CA ALA A 13 -0.02 -0.88 2.05
C ALA A 13 -0.73 -1.76 1.00
N LEU A 14 -0.21 -2.96 0.75
CA LEU A 14 -0.81 -3.91 -0.19
C LEU A 14 -2.20 -4.38 0.27
N ARG A 15 -2.41 -4.58 1.58
CA ARG A 15 -3.74 -4.90 2.14
C ARG A 15 -4.71 -3.74 1.94
N LEU A 16 -4.30 -2.52 2.25
CA LEU A 16 -5.15 -1.33 2.05
C LEU A 16 -5.59 -1.18 0.60
N ILE A 17 -4.67 -1.34 -0.36
CA ILE A 17 -5.02 -1.29 -1.79
C ILE A 17 -5.98 -2.42 -2.16
N CYS A 18 -5.79 -3.62 -1.60
CA CYS A 18 -6.67 -4.74 -1.88
C CYS A 18 -8.08 -4.57 -1.32
N ASP A 19 -8.18 -4.13 -0.07
CA ASP A 19 -9.46 -3.95 0.65
C ASP A 19 -10.34 -2.88 -0.02
N HIS A 20 -9.73 -1.84 -0.60
CA HIS A 20 -10.44 -0.78 -1.30
C HIS A 20 -10.67 -1.08 -2.79
N GLY A 21 -10.00 -2.11 -3.34
CA GLY A 21 -10.02 -2.46 -4.76
C GLY A 21 -9.23 -1.49 -5.67
N HIS A 22 -9.43 -0.19 -5.47
CA HIS A 22 -8.70 0.91 -6.11
C HIS A 22 -8.32 1.95 -5.06
N LEU A 23 -7.05 2.33 -5.01
CA LEU A 23 -6.57 3.31 -4.03
C LEU A 23 -5.44 4.16 -4.59
N ASP A 24 -5.59 5.49 -4.56
CA ASP A 24 -4.52 6.40 -4.95
C ASP A 24 -3.47 6.58 -3.82
N THR A 25 -2.30 7.11 -4.17
CA THR A 25 -1.18 7.28 -3.23
C THR A 25 -1.51 8.22 -2.06
N HIS A 26 -2.33 9.25 -2.29
CA HIS A 26 -2.70 10.22 -1.26
C HIS A 26 -3.71 9.61 -0.27
N GLN A 27 -4.71 8.90 -0.77
CA GLN A 27 -5.65 8.13 0.04
C GLN A 27 -4.92 7.07 0.86
N LEU A 28 -3.99 6.32 0.25
CA LEU A 28 -3.14 5.38 0.97
C LEU A 28 -2.38 6.07 2.11
N GLY A 29 -1.79 7.24 1.86
CA GLY A 29 -1.12 8.05 2.89
C GLY A 29 -2.05 8.41 4.05
N ARG A 30 -3.31 8.76 3.76
CA ARG A 30 -4.32 9.04 4.79
C ARG A 30 -4.67 7.81 5.62
N HIS A 31 -4.87 6.65 5.00
CA HIS A 31 -5.14 5.40 5.71
C HIS A 31 -3.95 4.96 6.59
N LEU A 32 -2.74 5.09 6.05
CA LEU A 32 -1.50 4.86 6.80
C LEU A 32 -1.38 5.82 7.98
N LEU A 33 -1.76 7.08 7.82
CA LEU A 33 -1.74 8.05 8.91
C LEU A 33 -2.78 7.71 9.99
N SER A 34 -4.01 7.34 9.59
CA SER A 34 -5.08 7.01 10.53
C SER A 34 -4.82 5.72 11.31
N ALA A 35 -4.09 4.76 10.73
CA ALA A 35 -3.70 3.52 11.41
C ALA A 35 -2.60 3.71 12.46
N ARG A 36 -1.88 4.85 12.46
CA ARG A 36 -0.78 5.12 13.38
C ARG A 36 -1.25 5.89 14.60
N ARG A 37 -0.54 5.71 15.73
CA ARG A 37 -0.73 6.53 16.92
C ARG A 37 -0.52 8.01 16.58
N SER A 38 -1.41 8.86 17.11
CA SER A 38 -1.30 10.31 16.98
C SER A 38 0.07 10.79 17.46
N SER A 39 0.69 11.67 16.68
CA SER A 39 1.97 12.30 17.00
C SER A 39 1.80 13.82 17.03
N THR A 40 2.46 14.48 17.97
CA THR A 40 2.49 15.95 18.06
C THR A 40 3.55 16.56 17.15
N ASN A 41 4.37 15.74 16.47
CA ASN A 41 5.37 16.23 15.53
C ASN A 41 4.69 16.73 14.24
N PRO A 42 4.81 18.02 13.89
CA PRO A 42 4.17 18.58 12.69
C PRO A 42 4.67 17.95 11.38
N GLY A 43 5.89 17.40 11.37
CA GLY A 43 6.46 16.69 10.23
C GLY A 43 5.98 15.23 10.09
N PHE A 44 5.22 14.71 11.05
CA PHE A 44 4.79 13.31 11.05
C PHE A 44 3.86 13.00 9.87
N ALA A 45 2.78 13.76 9.70
CA ALA A 45 1.83 13.53 8.61
C ALA A 45 2.50 13.65 7.22
N PRO A 46 3.28 14.71 6.91
CA PRO A 46 4.03 14.78 5.65
C PRO A 46 4.98 13.60 5.44
N ALA A 47 5.64 13.10 6.50
CA ALA A 47 6.53 11.94 6.40
C ALA A 47 5.76 10.67 6.03
N ILE A 48 4.58 10.44 6.61
CA ILE A 48 3.72 9.30 6.26
C ILE A 48 3.25 9.38 4.81
N THR A 49 2.89 10.57 4.31
CA THR A 49 2.49 10.74 2.90
C THR A 49 3.66 10.42 1.95
N ARG A 50 4.88 10.86 2.24
CA ARG A 50 6.06 10.50 1.43
C ARG A 50 6.36 8.99 1.47
N MET A 51 6.18 8.37 2.64
CA MET A 51 6.33 6.94 2.78
C MET A 51 5.31 6.17 1.94
N ALA A 52 4.05 6.64 1.85
CA ALA A 52 3.04 6.04 0.98
C ALA A 52 3.51 5.98 -0.48
N GLY A 53 4.06 7.08 -1.02
CA GLY A 53 4.63 7.12 -2.37
C GLY A 53 5.83 6.19 -2.55
N THR A 54 6.67 6.06 -1.52
CA THR A 54 7.80 5.10 -1.55
C THR A 54 7.31 3.66 -1.57
N LEU A 55 6.25 3.35 -0.81
CA LEU A 55 5.66 2.02 -0.75
C LEU A 55 5.00 1.65 -2.08
N THR A 56 4.21 2.54 -2.69
CA THR A 56 3.59 2.29 -3.99
C THR A 56 4.64 2.10 -5.08
N TRP A 57 5.68 2.94 -5.12
CA TRP A 57 6.78 2.76 -6.06
C TRP A 57 7.45 1.40 -5.92
N ARG A 58 7.78 0.96 -4.69
CA ARG A 58 8.41 -0.35 -4.46
C ARG A 58 7.47 -1.51 -4.82
N LEU A 59 6.21 -1.44 -4.42
CA LEU A 59 5.22 -2.48 -4.73
C LEU A 59 5.00 -2.60 -6.24
N LYS A 60 4.98 -1.49 -6.98
CA LYS A 60 4.89 -1.47 -8.45
C LYS A 60 6.14 -2.08 -9.08
N ALA A 61 7.33 -1.66 -8.63
CA ALA A 61 8.60 -2.20 -9.12
C ALA A 61 8.76 -3.71 -8.86
N GLN A 62 8.12 -4.23 -7.80
CA GLN A 62 8.08 -5.65 -7.45
C GLN A 62 6.93 -6.42 -8.12
N GLY A 63 6.07 -5.76 -8.92
CA GLY A 63 4.96 -6.40 -9.61
C GLY A 63 3.76 -6.78 -8.73
N PHE A 64 3.67 -6.29 -7.49
CA PHE A 64 2.57 -6.60 -6.57
C PHE A 64 1.35 -5.69 -6.75
N ILE A 65 1.53 -4.51 -7.36
CA ILE A 65 0.45 -3.61 -7.75
C ILE A 65 0.67 -3.12 -9.19
N THR A 66 -0.41 -2.68 -9.82
CA THR A 66 -0.40 -2.06 -11.15
C THR A 66 -1.34 -0.86 -11.16
N ASP A 67 -1.23 -0.04 -12.20
CA ASP A 67 -2.16 1.07 -12.43
C ASP A 67 -3.60 0.50 -12.56
N ALA A 68 -4.55 1.17 -11.92
CA ALA A 68 -5.97 0.88 -12.06
C ALA A 68 -6.55 1.59 -13.28
N ASP A 69 -7.80 1.28 -13.63
CA ASP A 69 -8.50 1.94 -14.73
C ASP A 69 -8.80 3.43 -14.43
N THR A 70 -8.76 3.81 -13.16
CA THR A 70 -8.85 5.21 -12.70
C THR A 70 -7.47 5.84 -12.65
N GLU A 71 -7.30 7.00 -13.27
CA GLU A 71 -6.04 7.74 -13.30
C GLU A 71 -5.50 7.99 -11.88
N GLY A 72 -4.23 7.63 -11.67
CA GLY A 72 -3.55 7.83 -10.38
C GLY A 72 -3.89 6.83 -9.28
N ALA A 73 -4.78 5.87 -9.53
CA ALA A 73 -5.12 4.82 -8.58
C ALA A 73 -4.35 3.51 -8.83
N TRP A 74 -4.17 2.73 -7.77
CA TRP A 74 -3.50 1.44 -7.78
C TRP A 74 -4.47 0.30 -7.53
N ARG A 75 -4.20 -0.86 -8.13
CA ARG A 75 -4.86 -2.13 -7.81
C ARG A 75 -3.84 -3.24 -7.58
N THR A 76 -4.22 -4.26 -6.81
CA THR A 76 -3.37 -5.42 -6.54
C THR A 76 -3.33 -6.39 -7.72
N THR A 77 -2.16 -6.95 -8.00
CA THR A 77 -1.98 -8.07 -8.95
C THR A 77 -2.31 -9.40 -8.27
N ALA A 78 -2.35 -10.50 -9.04
CA ALA A 78 -2.54 -11.85 -8.48
C ALA A 78 -1.43 -12.21 -7.48
N ASP A 79 -0.17 -11.91 -7.81
CA ASP A 79 0.98 -12.17 -6.93
C ASP A 79 0.91 -11.31 -5.66
N GLY A 80 0.53 -10.04 -5.80
CA GLY A 80 0.31 -9.16 -4.67
C GLY A 80 -0.79 -9.69 -3.74
N ARG A 81 -1.90 -10.17 -4.30
CA ARG A 81 -3.00 -10.78 -3.54
C ARG A 81 -2.55 -12.06 -2.83
N ALA A 82 -1.83 -12.95 -3.50
CA ALA A 82 -1.33 -14.19 -2.93
C ALA A 82 -0.44 -13.95 -1.70
N LEU A 83 0.45 -12.95 -1.79
CA LEU A 83 1.38 -12.57 -0.72
C LEU A 83 0.69 -12.19 0.60
N ILE A 84 -0.49 -11.58 0.53
CA ILE A 84 -1.28 -11.18 1.70
C ILE A 84 -2.54 -12.03 1.91
N SER A 85 -2.72 -13.09 1.13
CA SER A 85 -3.94 -13.90 1.08
C SER A 85 -5.21 -13.08 0.86
N CYS A 86 -5.12 -11.99 0.10
CA CYS A 86 -6.27 -11.17 -0.24
C CYS A 86 -7.13 -11.86 -1.31
N GLY A 87 -8.42 -12.08 -1.01
CA GLY A 87 -9.32 -12.86 -1.85
C GLY A 87 -9.74 -14.21 -1.25
N ARG A 88 -9.28 -14.57 -0.04
CA ARG A 88 -9.99 -15.54 0.79
C ARG A 88 -11.00 -14.79 1.65
N THR A 89 -12.16 -14.51 1.08
CA THR A 89 -13.37 -14.36 1.89
C THR A 89 -13.43 -15.62 2.75
N ARG A 90 -13.38 -15.47 4.08
CA ARG A 90 -13.79 -16.56 4.97
C ARG A 90 -15.22 -16.90 4.58
N GLU A 91 -15.43 -18.12 4.10
CA GLU A 91 -16.74 -18.77 4.09
C GLU A 91 -17.27 -18.89 5.53
#